data_AF-W0N398-F1
#
_entry.id   AF-W0N398-F1
#
_cell.length_a   1.000
_cell.length_b   1.000
_cell.length_c   1.000
_cell.angle_alpha   90.00
_cell.angle_beta   90.00
_cell.angle_gamma   90.00
#
_symmetry.space_group_name_H-M   'P 1'
#
loop_
_entity.id
_entity.type
_entity.pdbx_description
1 polymer ?
#
loop_
_entity_poly.entity_id
_entity_poly.type
_entity_poly.pdbx_seq_one_letter_code
_entity_poly.pdbx_strand_id
1 'polypeptide(L)'
;MFKARFQIIFIIRVLTKKILAALIPLASLFSGVCWMNSASAQMTAIGASPAVAEALTRYSASLNQSAAVAAIFAGWFIAMALCVDD
;
A
#
# COMPACT_ATOMS: atom_id res chain seq x y z
N MET A 1 -29.81 -24.85 -15.65
CA MET A 1 -28.38 -24.56 -15.90
C MET A 1 -28.04 -23.07 -15.87
N PHE A 2 -28.86 -22.18 -16.46
CA PHE A 2 -28.68 -20.72 -16.46
C PHE A 2 -28.57 -20.08 -15.05
N LYS A 3 -29.46 -20.46 -14.12
CA LYS A 3 -29.49 -19.93 -12.74
C LYS A 3 -28.21 -20.21 -11.93
N ALA A 4 -27.58 -21.36 -12.13
CA ALA A 4 -26.33 -21.73 -11.46
C ALA A 4 -25.14 -20.90 -11.95
N ARG A 5 -25.09 -20.58 -13.27
CA ARG A 5 -24.04 -19.73 -13.84
C ARG A 5 -24.10 -18.30 -13.29
N PHE A 6 -25.29 -17.73 -13.16
CA PHE A 6 -25.48 -16.40 -12.55
C PHE A 6 -25.04 -16.36 -11.09
N GLN A 7 -25.35 -17.39 -10.30
CA GLN A 7 -24.92 -17.49 -8.90
C GLN A 7 -23.40 -17.57 -8.76
N ILE A 8 -22.73 -18.35 -9.61
CA ILE A 8 -21.26 -18.47 -9.59
C ILE A 8 -20.60 -17.12 -9.95
N ILE A 9 -21.09 -16.43 -10.97
CA ILE A 9 -20.55 -15.11 -11.37
C ILE A 9 -20.70 -14.10 -10.24
N PHE A 10 -21.87 -14.07 -9.58
CA PHE A 10 -22.11 -13.19 -8.44
C PHE A 10 -21.14 -13.47 -7.27
N ILE A 11 -20.94 -14.74 -6.91
CA ILE A 11 -20.01 -15.12 -5.84
C ILE A 11 -18.58 -14.68 -6.18
N ILE A 12 -18.13 -14.86 -7.42
CA ILE A 12 -16.80 -14.44 -7.87
C ILE A 12 -16.64 -12.93 -7.71
N ARG A 13 -17.62 -12.12 -8.15
CA ARG A 13 -17.57 -10.66 -8.01
C ARG A 13 -17.45 -10.23 -6.55
N VAL A 14 -18.32 -10.77 -5.68
CA VAL A 14 -18.29 -10.46 -4.25
C VAL A 14 -16.96 -10.84 -3.61
N LEU A 15 -16.41 -12.02 -3.93
CA LEU A 15 -15.13 -12.47 -3.40
C LEU A 15 -13.99 -11.57 -3.88
N THR A 16 -13.93 -11.26 -5.18
CA THR A 16 -12.92 -10.36 -5.75
C THR A 16 -12.96 -8.99 -5.07
N LYS A 17 -14.15 -8.41 -4.89
CA LYS A 17 -14.32 -7.11 -4.21
C LYS A 17 -13.84 -7.16 -2.77
N LYS A 18 -14.14 -8.23 -2.03
CA LYS A 18 -13.65 -8.43 -0.65
C LYS A 18 -12.13 -8.58 -0.58
N ILE A 19 -11.53 -9.33 -1.51
CA ILE A 19 -10.08 -9.51 -1.58
C ILE A 19 -9.41 -8.15 -1.86
N LEU A 20 -9.87 -7.43 -2.87
CA LEU A 20 -9.35 -6.09 -3.20
C LEU A 20 -9.51 -5.13 -2.01
N ALA A 21 -10.67 -5.14 -1.35
CA ALA A 21 -10.91 -4.33 -0.16
C ALA A 21 -9.96 -4.65 0.99
N ALA A 22 -9.58 -5.92 1.18
CA ALA A 22 -8.61 -6.33 2.19
C ALA A 22 -7.16 -5.96 1.83
N LEU A 23 -6.83 -5.87 0.55
CA LEU A 23 -5.49 -5.47 0.09
C LEU A 23 -5.21 -3.97 0.28
N ILE A 24 -6.25 -3.12 0.26
CA ILE A 24 -6.13 -1.67 0.50
C ILE A 24 -5.47 -1.37 1.86
N PRO A 25 -6.02 -1.81 3.01
CA PRO A 25 -5.42 -1.50 4.31
C PRO A 25 -4.03 -2.13 4.48
N LEU A 26 -3.75 -3.28 3.84
CA LEU A 26 -2.41 -3.88 3.87
C LEU A 26 -1.37 -2.99 3.15
N ALA A 27 -1.70 -2.49 1.97
CA ALA A 27 -0.84 -1.57 1.23
C ALA A 27 -0.68 -0.23 1.98
N SER A 28 -1.76 0.29 2.56
CA SER A 28 -1.71 1.48 3.41
C SER A 28 -0.83 1.29 4.66
N LEU A 29 -0.91 0.11 5.30
CA LEU A 29 -0.08 -0.22 6.46
C LEU A 29 1.41 -0.22 6.09
N PHE A 30 1.77 -0.88 4.97
CA PHE A 30 3.15 -0.89 4.50
C PHE A 30 3.64 0.53 4.19
N SER A 31 2.82 1.35 3.52
CA SER A 31 3.13 2.75 3.26
C SER A 31 3.40 3.52 4.57
N GLY A 32 2.51 3.39 5.56
CA GLY A 32 2.64 4.04 6.86
C GLY A 32 3.91 3.62 7.62
N VAL A 33 4.28 2.33 7.59
CA VAL A 33 5.52 1.84 8.22
C VAL A 33 6.76 2.45 7.56
N CYS A 34 6.78 2.56 6.22
CA CYS A 34 7.87 3.24 5.52
C CYS A 34 7.99 4.71 5.93
N TRP A 35 6.87 5.44 6.00
CA TRP A 35 6.85 6.83 6.47
C TRP A 35 7.36 6.98 7.91
N MET A 36 6.91 6.11 8.81
CA MET A 36 7.33 6.10 10.20
C MET A 36 8.85 5.87 10.34
N ASN A 37 9.39 4.88 9.64
CA ASN A 37 10.83 4.59 9.66
C ASN A 37 11.64 5.72 9.02
N SER A 38 11.12 6.34 7.96
CA SER A 38 11.74 7.49 7.31
C SER A 38 11.85 8.69 8.25
N ALA A 39 10.77 9.00 8.98
CA ALA A 39 10.78 10.05 9.99
C ALA A 39 11.77 9.75 11.12
N SER A 40 11.82 8.50 11.61
CA SER A 40 12.79 8.07 12.63
C SER A 40 14.25 8.24 12.17
N ALA A 41 14.55 7.89 10.91
CA ALA A 41 15.88 8.08 10.34
C ALA A 41 16.27 9.57 10.27
N GLN A 42 15.33 10.44 9.89
CA GLN A 42 15.55 11.89 9.85
C GLN A 42 15.76 12.48 11.25
N MET A 43 14.98 12.04 12.24
CA MET A 43 15.18 12.47 13.63
C MET A 43 16.56 12.06 14.17
N THR A 44 17.02 10.85 13.81
CA THR A 44 18.36 10.36 14.18
C THR A 44 19.48 11.17 13.51
N ALA A 45 19.25 11.68 12.30
CA ALA A 45 20.25 12.45 11.55
C ALA A 45 20.59 13.81 12.20
N ILE A 46 19.68 14.40 12.99
CA ILE A 46 19.85 15.73 13.60
C ILE A 46 21.09 15.81 14.50
N GLY A 47 21.42 14.73 15.22
CA GLY A 47 22.56 14.65 16.12
C GLY A 47 23.77 13.91 15.55
N ALA A 48 23.72 13.50 14.29
CA ALA A 48 24.72 12.62 13.69
C ALA A 48 25.88 13.41 13.04
N SER A 49 27.00 12.72 12.80
CA SER A 49 28.07 13.30 11.98
C SER A 49 27.59 13.50 10.52
N PRO A 50 28.20 14.40 9.73
CA PRO A 50 27.75 14.69 8.37
C PRO A 50 27.64 13.44 7.48
N ALA A 51 28.62 12.53 7.54
CA ALA A 51 28.61 11.30 6.75
C ALA A 51 27.45 10.37 7.13
N VAL A 52 27.12 10.28 8.42
CA VAL A 52 26.00 9.44 8.91
C VAL A 52 24.66 10.09 8.57
N ALA A 53 24.54 11.42 8.70
CA ALA A 53 23.35 12.16 8.32
C ALA A 53 23.03 12.01 6.82
N GLU A 54 24.04 12.04 5.95
CA GLU A 54 23.87 11.80 4.51
C GLU A 54 23.35 10.38 4.22
N ALA A 55 23.92 9.37 4.88
CA ALA A 55 23.48 7.98 4.75
C ALA A 55 22.03 7.79 5.20
N LEU A 56 21.65 8.36 6.35
CA LEU A 56 20.28 8.31 6.88
C LEU A 56 19.30 9.07 5.97
N THR A 57 19.72 10.18 5.38
CA THR A 57 18.89 10.93 4.42
C THR A 57 18.61 10.12 3.16
N ARG A 58 19.63 9.45 2.60
CA ARG A 58 19.44 8.55 1.44
C ARG A 58 18.54 7.37 1.78
N TYR A 59 18.68 6.80 2.97
CA TYR A 59 17.81 5.74 3.45
C TYR A 59 16.35 6.21 3.59
N SER A 60 16.13 7.36 4.21
CA SER A 60 14.81 8.01 4.32
C SER A 60 14.19 8.27 2.94
N ALA A 61 14.97 8.74 1.96
CA ALA A 61 14.49 8.94 0.60
C ALA A 61 14.01 7.63 -0.05
N SER A 62 14.76 6.53 0.11
CA SER A 62 14.37 5.20 -0.38
C SER A 62 13.09 4.69 0.29
N LEU A 63 12.93 4.92 1.59
CA LEU A 63 11.70 4.59 2.31
C LEU A 63 10.50 5.41 1.80
N ASN A 64 10.67 6.70 1.52
CA ASN A 64 9.60 7.54 0.97
C ASN A 64 9.15 7.06 -0.41
N GLN A 65 10.08 6.64 -1.28
CA GLN A 65 9.73 6.04 -2.56
C GLN A 65 8.94 4.74 -2.37
N SER A 66 9.39 3.88 -1.46
CA SER A 66 8.70 2.62 -1.14
C SER A 66 7.29 2.88 -0.59
N ALA A 67 7.13 3.90 0.25
CA ALA A 67 5.84 4.31 0.78
C ALA A 67 4.89 4.80 -0.32
N ALA A 68 5.40 5.57 -1.27
CA ALA A 68 4.63 6.06 -2.41
C ALA A 68 4.18 4.90 -3.32
N VAL A 69 5.07 3.95 -3.62
CA VAL A 69 4.73 2.74 -4.40
C VAL A 69 3.59 1.97 -3.74
N ALA A 70 3.67 1.73 -2.42
CA ALA A 70 2.61 1.05 -1.70
C ALA A 70 1.28 1.81 -1.71
N ALA A 71 1.31 3.14 -1.60
CA ALA A 71 0.11 3.97 -1.73
C ALA A 71 -0.51 3.88 -3.14
N ILE A 72 0.31 3.81 -4.19
CA ILE A 72 -0.17 3.59 -5.56
C ILE A 72 -0.90 2.26 -5.69
N PHE A 73 -0.35 1.18 -5.12
CA PHE A 73 -1.02 -0.12 -5.09
C PHE A 73 -2.35 -0.06 -4.35
N ALA A 74 -2.43 0.63 -3.21
CA ALA A 74 -3.70 0.86 -2.52
C ALA A 74 -4.72 1.56 -3.43
N GLY A 75 -4.30 2.60 -4.15
CA GLY A 75 -5.13 3.30 -5.14
C GLY A 75 -5.60 2.39 -6.28
N TRP A 76 -4.74 1.50 -6.77
CA TRP A 76 -5.12 0.51 -7.78
C TRP A 76 -6.12 -0.51 -7.26
N PHE A 77 -5.96 -0.98 -6.02
CA PHE A 77 -6.93 -1.89 -5.40
C PHE A 77 -8.30 -1.22 -5.22
N ILE A 78 -8.33 0.06 -4.83
CA ILE A 78 -9.56 0.87 -4.80
C ILE A 78 -10.20 0.92 -6.19
N ALA A 79 -9.44 1.33 -7.21
CA ALA A 79 -9.96 1.47 -8.57
C ALA A 79 -10.52 0.14 -9.10
N MET A 80 -9.80 -0.96 -8.91
CA MET A 80 -10.27 -2.29 -9.31
C MET A 80 -11.52 -2.72 -8.53
N ALA A 81 -11.59 -2.43 -7.22
CA ALA A 81 -12.76 -2.78 -6.41
C ALA A 81 -14.02 -2.02 -6.84
N LEU A 82 -13.87 -0.79 -7.35
CA LEU A 82 -14.95 0.00 -7.94
C LEU A 82 -15.40 -0.54 -9.30
N CYS A 83 -14.47 -1.07 -10.11
CA CYS A 83 -14.80 -1.68 -11.41
C CYS A 83 -15.47 -3.07 -11.29
N VAL A 84 -15.41 -3.70 -10.11
CA VAL A 84 -16.21 -4.89 -9.81
C VAL A 84 -17.60 -4.42 -9.40
N ASP A 85 -18.42 -4.14 -10.42
CA ASP A 85 -19.86 -3.83 -10.27
C ASP A 85 -20.58 -4.88 -9.42
N ASP A 86 -21.58 -4.42 -8.66
CA ASP A 86 -22.50 -5.27 -7.89
C ASP A 86 -23.37 -6.17 -8.80
#